data_AF-A0A7V6DC46-F1
#
_entry.id   AF-A0A7V6DC46-F1
#
_cell.length_a   1.000
_cell.length_b   1.000
_cell.length_c   1.000
_cell.angle_alpha   90.00
_cell.angle_beta   90.00
_cell.angle_gamma   90.00
#
_symmetry.space_group_name_H-M   'P 1'
#
loop_
_entity.id
_entity.type
_entity.pdbx_description
1 polymer ?
#
loop_
_entity_poly.entity_id
_entity_poly.type
_entity_poly.pdbx_seq_one_letter_code
_entity_poly.pdbx_strand_id
1 'polypeptide(L)'
;VRSHHERWDGDGYPDGLAGEEIPFLARVLAVADAFSAMTTDRPYRQGMSWQSALLELQRQRGKQFDPVVVDAFVTAVFKRQTREQELTPQLVAAA
;
A
#
# COMPACT_ATOMS: atom_id res chain seq x y z
N VAL A 1 -11.52 -3.65 11.85
CA VAL A 1 -12.26 -2.49 11.28
C VAL A 1 -13.18 -3.04 10.20
N ARG A 2 -14.47 -2.71 10.18
CA ARG A 2 -15.47 -3.40 9.33
C ARG A 2 -15.27 -3.18 7.83
N SER A 3 -14.90 -1.97 7.41
CA SER A 3 -14.92 -1.57 5.99
C SER A 3 -13.57 -1.62 5.25
N HIS A 4 -12.51 -2.19 5.84
CA HIS A 4 -11.18 -2.23 5.19
C HIS A 4 -11.07 -3.27 4.06
N HIS A 5 -12.10 -4.11 3.88
CA HIS A 5 -12.26 -5.03 2.75
C HIS A 5 -13.22 -4.51 1.68
N GLU A 6 -13.81 -3.31 1.88
CA GLU A 6 -14.52 -2.63 0.80
C GLU A 6 -13.52 -2.25 -0.29
N ARG A 7 -13.99 -2.24 -1.54
CA ARG A 7 -13.18 -1.89 -2.71
C ARG A 7 -13.70 -0.59 -3.31
N TRP A 8 -12.79 0.23 -3.81
CA TRP A 8 -13.15 1.51 -4.41
C TRP A 8 -14.18 1.40 -5.55
N ASP A 9 -14.13 0.31 -6.32
CA ASP A 9 -15.06 -0.02 -7.41
C ASP A 9 -16.42 -0.57 -6.96
N GLY A 10 -16.63 -0.80 -5.65
CA GLY A 10 -17.87 -1.36 -5.11
C GLY A 10 -17.94 -2.89 -5.10
N ASP A 11 -16.95 -3.59 -5.64
CA ASP A 11 -16.91 -5.07 -5.66
C ASP A 11 -16.41 -5.68 -4.33
N GLY A 12 -16.40 -4.88 -3.27
CA GLY A 12 -15.93 -5.23 -1.93
C GLY A 12 -17.02 -5.80 -1.02
N TYR A 13 -16.67 -6.00 0.25
CA TYR A 13 -17.57 -6.54 1.26
C TYR A 13 -17.26 -5.93 2.64
N PRO A 14 -18.20 -5.98 3.61
CA PRO A 14 -19.50 -6.66 3.58
C PRO A 14 -20.67 -5.85 3.03
N ASP A 15 -20.55 -4.54 2.93
CA ASP A 15 -21.67 -3.63 2.70
C ASP A 15 -21.72 -3.15 1.23
N GLY A 16 -20.66 -3.41 0.44
CA GLY A 16 -20.62 -3.11 -1.00
C GLY A 16 -20.48 -1.61 -1.28
N LEU A 17 -19.79 -0.90 -0.38
CA LEU A 17 -19.61 0.55 -0.48
C LEU A 17 -18.63 0.88 -1.61
N ALA A 18 -18.91 1.94 -2.36
CA ALA A 18 -18.05 2.39 -3.45
C ALA A 18 -17.50 3.80 -3.21
N GLY A 19 -16.32 4.07 -3.79
CA GLY A 19 -15.72 5.39 -3.77
C GLY A 19 -15.63 6.02 -2.37
N GLU A 20 -16.24 7.20 -2.23
CA GLU A 20 -16.21 7.99 -1.00
C GLU A 20 -17.20 7.54 0.07
N GLU A 21 -18.13 6.63 -0.24
CA GLU A 21 -18.99 6.00 0.76
C GLU A 21 -18.18 5.16 1.75
N ILE A 22 -17.01 4.68 1.31
CA ILE A 22 -16.04 4.00 2.16
C ILE A 22 -15.39 5.04 3.10
N PRO A 23 -15.44 4.83 4.44
CA PRO A 23 -14.78 5.72 5.39
C PRO A 23 -13.32 5.95 5.02
N PHE A 24 -12.86 7.21 5.03
CA PHE A 24 -11.52 7.58 4.59
C PHE A 24 -10.41 6.75 5.25
N LEU A 25 -10.50 6.52 6.57
CA LEU A 25 -9.51 5.71 7.29
C LEU A 25 -9.50 4.24 6.84
N ALA A 26 -10.65 3.69 6.40
CA ALA A 26 -10.70 2.34 5.84
C ALA A 26 -10.01 2.28 4.48
N ARG A 27 -10.15 3.32 3.63
CA ARG A 27 -9.43 3.45 2.35
C ARG A 27 -7.91 3.51 2.56
N VAL A 28 -7.45 4.29 3.55
CA VAL A 28 -6.03 4.35 3.96
C VAL A 28 -5.54 2.99 4.46
N LEU A 29 -6.30 2.35 5.34
CA LEU A 29 -5.94 1.06 5.92
C LEU A 29 -5.85 -0.05 4.86
N ALA A 30 -6.76 -0.07 3.89
CA ALA A 30 -6.77 -1.06 2.81
C ALA A 30 -5.47 -1.02 1.98
N VAL A 31 -4.96 0.18 1.66
CA VAL A 31 -3.68 0.33 0.94
C VAL A 31 -2.51 -0.13 1.79
N ALA A 32 -2.46 0.27 3.07
CA ALA A 32 -1.40 -0.10 3.99
C ALA A 32 -1.36 -1.63 4.26
N ASP A 33 -2.52 -2.24 4.46
CA ASP A 33 -2.67 -3.69 4.68
C ASP A 33 -2.24 -4.48 3.44
N ALA A 34 -2.69 -4.08 2.25
CA ALA A 34 -2.29 -4.71 1.00
C ALA A 34 -0.77 -4.63 0.77
N PHE A 35 -0.17 -3.46 0.99
CA PHE A 35 1.28 -3.29 0.87
C PHE A 35 2.04 -4.20 1.84
N SER A 36 1.67 -4.16 3.12
CA SER A 36 2.27 -5.01 4.16
C SER A 36 2.14 -6.50 3.82
N ALA A 37 0.96 -6.93 3.37
CA ALA A 37 0.72 -8.31 2.97
C ALA A 37 1.54 -8.72 1.74
N MET A 38 1.80 -7.81 0.80
CA MET A 38 2.65 -8.05 -0.36
C MET A 38 4.12 -8.14 0.00
N THR A 39 4.64 -7.30 0.88
CA THR A 39 6.08 -7.21 1.19
C THR A 39 6.55 -8.10 2.32
N THR A 40 5.64 -8.72 3.08
CA THR A 40 5.98 -9.58 4.23
C THR A 40 6.08 -11.04 3.80
N ASP A 41 7.14 -11.72 4.24
CA ASP A 41 7.30 -13.17 4.11
C ASP A 41 6.18 -13.93 4.83
N ARG A 42 5.69 -14.99 4.21
CA ARG A 42 4.72 -15.92 4.80
C ARG A 42 5.24 -17.35 4.66
N PRO A 43 4.78 -18.32 5.48
CA PRO A 43 5.30 -19.69 5.46
C PRO A 43 5.32 -20.36 4.08
N TYR A 44 4.50 -19.91 3.14
CA TYR A 44 4.29 -20.46 1.80
C TYR A 44 4.69 -19.51 0.66
N ARG A 45 5.16 -18.29 0.94
CA ARG A 45 5.67 -17.38 -0.10
C ARG A 45 6.65 -16.36 0.48
N GLN A 46 7.67 -16.02 -0.31
CA GLN A 46 8.49 -14.84 -0.02
C GLN A 46 7.70 -13.56 -0.33
N GLY A 47 7.97 -12.52 0.44
CA GLY A 47 7.45 -11.18 0.20
C GLY A 47 7.99 -10.60 -1.11
N MET A 48 7.18 -9.75 -1.74
CA MET A 48 7.59 -8.98 -2.91
C MET A 48 8.55 -7.85 -2.49
N SER A 49 9.38 -7.40 -3.42
CA SER A 49 10.09 -6.14 -3.23
C SER A 49 9.10 -4.97 -3.09
N TRP A 50 9.51 -3.93 -2.38
CA TRP A 50 8.66 -2.75 -2.20
C TRP A 50 8.30 -2.11 -3.54
N GLN A 51 9.20 -2.12 -4.54
CA GLN A 51 8.92 -1.60 -5.88
C GLN A 51 7.79 -2.38 -6.56
N SER A 52 7.84 -3.71 -6.52
CA SER A 52 6.80 -4.57 -7.09
C SER A 52 5.45 -4.38 -6.38
N ALA A 53 5.46 -4.22 -5.06
CA ALA A 53 4.27 -3.92 -4.29
C ALA A 53 3.65 -2.56 -4.67
N LEU A 54 4.46 -1.51 -4.87
CA LEU A 54 3.98 -0.21 -5.34
C LEU A 54 3.39 -0.28 -6.76
N LEU A 55 4.01 -1.07 -7.66
CA LEU A 55 3.47 -1.30 -9.00
C LEU A 55 2.10 -1.99 -8.94
N GLU A 56 1.91 -2.96 -8.06
CA GLU A 56 0.61 -3.62 -7.92
C GLU A 56 -0.46 -2.68 -7.34
N LEU A 57 -0.11 -1.84 -6.35
CA LEU A 57 -1.02 -0.80 -5.86
C LEU A 57 -1.44 0.16 -6.98
N GLN A 58 -0.50 0.59 -7.82
CA GLN A 58 -0.78 1.45 -8.97
C GLN A 58 -1.66 0.76 -10.02
N ARG A 59 -1.48 -0.55 -10.25
CA ARG A 59 -2.35 -1.33 -11.17
C ARG A 59 -3.80 -1.43 -10.69
N GLN A 60 -4.00 -1.42 -9.37
CA GLN A 60 -5.31 -1.48 -8.73
C GLN A 60 -5.90 -0.11 -8.36
N ARG A 61 -5.20 0.99 -8.70
CA ARG A 61 -5.62 2.37 -8.48
C ARG A 61 -6.97 2.65 -9.17
N GLY A 62 -7.96 3.11 -8.41
CA GLY A 62 -9.32 3.38 -8.92
C GLY A 62 -10.17 2.13 -9.16
N LYS A 63 -9.67 0.95 -8.79
CA LYS A 63 -10.42 -0.31 -8.78
C LYS A 63 -10.54 -0.82 -7.36
N GLN A 64 -9.50 -1.49 -6.86
CA GLN A 64 -9.50 -1.95 -5.47
C GLN A 64 -9.31 -0.79 -4.50
N PHE A 65 -8.47 0.17 -4.87
CA PHE A 65 -7.99 1.18 -3.95
C PHE A 65 -8.36 2.59 -4.40
N ASP A 66 -8.56 3.46 -3.42
CA ASP A 66 -8.72 4.89 -3.63
C ASP A 66 -7.50 5.47 -4.37
N PRO A 67 -7.72 6.12 -5.53
CA PRO A 67 -6.67 6.78 -6.29
C PRO A 67 -5.80 7.74 -5.50
N VAL A 68 -6.41 8.58 -4.66
CA VAL A 68 -5.71 9.62 -3.89
C VAL A 68 -4.82 9.00 -2.83
N VAL A 69 -5.32 7.95 -2.16
CA VAL A 69 -4.55 7.23 -1.15
C VAL A 69 -3.37 6.50 -1.78
N VAL A 70 -3.56 5.82 -2.92
CA VAL A 70 -2.47 5.13 -3.63
C VAL A 70 -1.37 6.11 -4.01
N ASP A 71 -1.72 7.26 -4.61
CA ASP A 71 -0.72 8.25 -5.05
C ASP A 71 0.06 8.84 -3.87
N ALA A 72 -0.63 9.15 -2.77
CA ALA A 72 0.00 9.64 -1.54
C ALA A 72 0.93 8.58 -0.93
N PHE A 73 0.48 7.32 -0.87
CA PHE A 73 1.25 6.21 -0.31
C PHE A 73 2.51 5.91 -1.12
N VAL A 74 2.39 5.84 -2.45
CA VAL A 74 3.53 5.63 -3.36
C VAL A 74 4.56 6.74 -3.18
N THR A 75 4.12 8.00 -3.15
CA THR A 75 5.01 9.15 -2.90
C THR A 75 5.73 9.03 -1.54
N ALA A 76 5.02 8.65 -0.49
CA ALA A 76 5.59 8.50 0.85
C ALA A 76 6.62 7.36 0.94
N VAL A 77 6.32 6.19 0.37
CA VAL A 77 7.22 5.03 0.36
C VAL A 77 8.47 5.32 -0.47
N PHE A 78 8.34 5.90 -1.66
CA PHE A 78 9.49 6.28 -2.48
C PHE A 78 10.41 7.24 -1.72
N LYS A 79 9.86 8.32 -1.15
CA LYS A 79 10.66 9.28 -0.35
C LYS A 79 11.39 8.60 0.80
N ARG A 80 10.72 7.68 1.51
CA ARG A 80 11.31 6.95 2.63
C ARG A 80 12.45 6.05 2.16
N GLN A 81 12.22 5.23 1.14
CA GLN A 81 13.18 4.24 0.65
C GLN A 81 14.41 4.91 0.05
N THR A 82 14.24 5.99 -0.73
CA THR A 82 15.37 6.76 -1.27
C THR A 82 16.21 7.37 -0.15
N ARG A 83 15.58 7.96 0.88
CA ARG A 83 16.30 8.52 2.03
C ARG A 83 17.08 7.44 2.80
N GLU A 84 16.48 6.26 3.03
CA GLU A 84 17.16 5.15 3.70
C GLU A 84 18.37 4.65 2.86
N GLN A 85 18.22 4.56 1.53
CA GLN A 85 19.29 4.19 0.60
C GLN A 85 20.42 5.24 0.50
N GLU A 86 20.13 6.52 0.70
CA GLU A 86 21.15 7.58 0.76
C GLU A 86 21.93 7.57 2.08
N LEU A 87 21.29 7.22 3.19
CA LEU A 87 21.92 7.15 4.51
C LEU A 87 22.77 5.88 4.72
N THR A 88 22.37 4.76 4.10
CA THR A 88 23.03 3.47 4.33
C THR A 88 24.52 3.48 3.91
N PRO A 89 24.91 4.03 2.74
CA PRO A 89 26.32 4.18 2.36
C PRO A 89 27.12 5.07 3.32
N GLN A 90 26.50 6.11 3.88
CA GLN A 90 27.17 7.06 4.79
C GLN A 90 27.44 6.45 6.16
N LEU A 91 26.54 5.58 6.64
CA LEU A 91 26.71 4.85 7.90
C LEU A 91 27.78 3.75 7.78
N VAL A 92 27.85 3.04 6.65
CA VAL A 92 28.91 2.05 6.39
C VAL A 92 30.27 2.71 6.21
N ALA A 93 30.34 3.89 5.60
CA ALA A 93 31.60 4.63 5.45
C ALA A 93 32.12 5.25 6.77
N ALA A 94 31.29 5.34 7.80
CA ALA A 94 31.63 5.90 9.11
C ALA A 94 31.96 4.83 10.18
N ALA A 95 31.90 3.54 9.83
CA ALA A 95 32.21 2.39 10.68
C ALA A 95 33.54 1.73 10.27
#